data_AF-A0A0P8A0X2-F1
#
_entry.id   AF-A0A0P8A0X2-F1
#
_cell.length_a   1.000
_cell.length_b   1.000
_cell.length_c   1.000
_cell.angle_alpha   90.00
_cell.angle_beta   90.00
_cell.angle_gamma   90.00
#
_symmetry.space_group_name_H-M   'P 1'
#
loop_
_entity.id
_entity.type
_entity.pdbx_description
1 polymer ?
#
loop_
_entity_poly.entity_id
_entity_poly.type
_entity_poly.pdbx_seq_one_letter_code
_entity_poly.pdbx_strand_id
1 'polypeptide(L)'
;MRAAILAAFPYTLAVFAAGAALGTWRTLVLAPRLGEGPAILLEVPVMLAVSYGVALWVVRLVSVPARLAPRLAMGAAAFVVLQAAEVALSTLILGRSLAEHWAAIVSAERLAGLAAQAVFAAMPALLLIGSRRP
;
A
#
# COMPACT_ATOMS: atom_id res chain seq x y z
N MET A 1 21.97 0.62 -1.54
CA MET A 1 20.93 0.37 -0.52
C MET A 1 20.26 1.66 -0.04
N ARG A 2 21.02 2.68 0.38
CA ARG A 2 20.49 3.97 0.87
C ARG A 2 19.40 4.59 -0.02
N ALA A 3 19.64 4.74 -1.32
CA ALA A 3 18.65 5.30 -2.25
C ALA A 3 17.34 4.50 -2.29
N ALA A 4 17.40 3.17 -2.15
CA ALA A 4 16.22 2.31 -2.13
C ALA A 4 15.38 2.49 -0.86
N ILE A 5 16.05 2.67 0.29
CA ILE A 5 15.38 2.95 1.56
C ILE A 5 14.75 4.36 1.52
N LEU A 6 15.46 5.35 0.98
CA LEU A 6 14.92 6.71 0.83
C LEU A 6 13.73 6.75 -0.14
N ALA A 7 13.74 5.91 -1.19
CA ALA A 7 12.64 5.77 -2.13
C ALA A 7 11.36 5.19 -1.48
N ALA A 8 11.46 4.51 -0.33
CA ALA A 8 10.30 4.00 0.38
C ALA A 8 9.35 5.12 0.82
N PHE A 9 9.88 6.26 1.24
CA PHE A 9 9.07 7.36 1.76
C PHE A 9 8.13 7.99 0.72
N PRO A 10 8.60 8.49 -0.44
CA PRO A 10 7.70 9.03 -1.46
C PRO A 10 6.78 7.95 -2.04
N TYR A 11 7.21 6.69 -2.09
CA TYR A 11 6.38 5.58 -2.52
C TYR A 11 5.19 5.36 -1.58
N THR A 12 5.47 5.17 -0.28
CA THR A 12 4.44 5.00 0.74
C THR A 12 3.53 6.21 0.82
N LEU A 13 4.06 7.43 0.83
CA LEU A 13 3.25 8.64 1.00
C LEU A 13 2.22 8.80 -0.13
N ALA A 14 2.65 8.61 -1.38
CA ALA A 14 1.75 8.75 -2.53
C ALA A 14 0.67 7.64 -2.54
N VAL A 15 1.04 6.39 -2.26
CA VAL A 15 0.06 5.29 -2.23
C VAL A 15 -0.87 5.39 -1.03
N PHE A 16 -0.36 5.77 0.14
CA PHE A 16 -1.17 5.99 1.35
C PHE A 16 -2.19 7.11 1.14
N ALA A 17 -1.77 8.24 0.55
CA ALA A 17 -2.69 9.34 0.26
C ALA A 17 -3.79 8.91 -0.73
N ALA A 18 -3.44 8.18 -1.79
CA ALA A 18 -4.41 7.63 -2.72
C ALA A 18 -5.35 6.62 -2.05
N GLY A 19 -4.82 5.73 -1.21
CA GLY A 19 -5.60 4.74 -0.46
C GLY A 19 -6.54 5.36 0.56
N ALA A 20 -6.12 6.41 1.27
CA ALA A 20 -6.98 7.14 2.19
C ALA A 20 -8.15 7.82 1.44
N ALA A 21 -7.87 8.44 0.29
CA ALA A 21 -8.90 9.06 -0.55
C ALA A 21 -9.88 8.01 -1.10
N LEU A 22 -9.35 6.90 -1.64
CA LEU A 22 -10.15 5.83 -2.21
C LEU A 22 -10.98 5.08 -1.16
N GLY A 23 -10.41 4.84 0.02
CA GLY A 23 -11.10 4.22 1.15
C GLY A 23 -12.22 5.10 1.70
N THR A 24 -12.00 6.43 1.73
CA THR A 24 -13.06 7.40 2.05
C THR A 24 -14.18 7.34 1.03
N TRP A 25 -13.84 7.33 -0.27
CA TRP A 25 -14.83 7.20 -1.34
C TRP A 25 -15.59 5.86 -1.27
N ARG A 26 -14.88 4.76 -1.01
CA ARG A 26 -15.48 3.43 -0.86
C ARG A 26 -16.49 3.42 0.28
N THR A 27 -16.12 3.91 1.45
CA THR A 27 -16.97 3.86 2.65
C THR A 27 -18.17 4.79 2.55
N LEU A 28 -18.01 6.00 1.99
CA LEU A 28 -19.09 6.99 1.92
C LEU A 28 -20.01 6.81 0.70
N VAL A 29 -19.51 6.24 -0.40
CA VAL A 29 -20.25 6.20 -1.68
C VAL A 29 -20.55 4.77 -2.12
N LEU A 30 -19.56 3.88 -2.13
CA LEU A 30 -19.75 2.52 -2.65
C LEU A 30 -20.45 1.60 -1.65
N ALA A 31 -20.02 1.58 -0.40
CA ALA A 31 -20.55 0.67 0.62
C ALA A 31 -22.06 0.85 0.85
N PRO A 32 -22.64 2.07 0.91
CA PRO A 32 -24.09 2.25 1.03
C PRO A 32 -24.88 1.79 -0.20
N ARG A 33 -24.25 1.63 -1.36
CA ARG A 33 -24.92 1.29 -2.63
C ARG A 33 -24.76 -0.18 -3.03
N LEU A 34 -23.60 -0.75 -2.73
CA LEU A 34 -23.19 -2.08 -3.21
C LEU A 34 -22.95 -3.07 -2.05
N GLY A 35 -22.97 -2.61 -0.80
CA GLY A 35 -22.50 -3.38 0.36
C GLY A 35 -20.97 -3.38 0.49
N GLU A 36 -20.46 -3.78 1.66
CA GLU A 36 -19.04 -3.68 1.99
C GLU A 36 -18.14 -4.60 1.15
N GLY A 37 -18.54 -5.87 0.96
CA GLY A 37 -17.75 -6.86 0.22
C GLY A 37 -17.47 -6.47 -1.23
N PRO A 38 -18.50 -6.21 -2.06
CA PRO A 38 -18.30 -5.77 -3.44
C PRO A 38 -17.52 -4.45 -3.56
N ALA A 39 -17.72 -3.53 -2.62
CA ALA A 39 -16.99 -2.27 -2.59
C ALA A 39 -15.48 -2.48 -2.37
N ILE A 40 -15.09 -3.43 -1.51
CA ILE A 40 -13.68 -3.82 -1.30
C ILE A 40 -13.11 -4.48 -2.55
N LEU A 41 -13.84 -5.40 -3.17
CA LEU A 41 -13.39 -6.10 -4.39
C LEU A 41 -13.14 -5.15 -5.56
N LEU A 42 -13.86 -4.03 -5.65
CA LEU A 42 -13.63 -2.98 -6.63
C LEU A 42 -12.43 -2.09 -6.28
N GLU A 43 -12.20 -1.85 -4.99
CA GLU A 43 -11.09 -1.01 -4.52
C GLU A 43 -9.72 -1.67 -4.72
N VAL A 44 -9.59 -2.94 -4.35
CA VAL A 44 -8.32 -3.68 -4.41
C VAL A 44 -7.61 -3.57 -5.76
N PRO A 45 -8.21 -3.88 -6.92
CA PRO A 45 -7.52 -3.79 -8.21
C PRO A 45 -7.09 -2.36 -8.55
N VAL A 46 -7.89 -1.36 -8.18
CA VAL A 46 -7.54 0.05 -8.38
C VAL A 46 -6.32 0.42 -7.53
N MET A 47 -6.29 0.01 -6.26
CA MET A 47 -5.15 0.23 -5.37
C MET A 47 -3.88 -0.44 -5.86
N LEU A 48 -3.97 -1.65 -6.42
CA LEU A 48 -2.83 -2.33 -7.02
C LEU A 48 -2.32 -1.61 -8.28
N ALA A 49 -3.22 -1.11 -9.13
CA ALA A 49 -2.84 -0.34 -10.31
C ALA A 49 -2.13 0.98 -9.92
N VAL A 50 -2.65 1.69 -8.91
CA VAL A 50 -2.02 2.90 -8.35
C VAL A 50 -0.65 2.54 -7.78
N SER A 51 -0.56 1.48 -6.96
CA SER A 51 0.69 1.03 -6.35
C SER A 51 1.75 0.67 -7.39
N TYR A 52 1.35 0.05 -8.50
CA TYR A 52 2.23 -0.25 -9.63
C TYR A 52 2.74 1.03 -10.30
N GLY A 53 1.83 1.96 -10.63
CA GLY A 53 2.18 3.23 -11.28
C GLY A 53 3.14 4.07 -10.44
N VAL A 54 2.85 4.21 -9.14
CA VAL A 54 3.70 4.96 -8.21
C VAL A 54 5.04 4.24 -8.01
N ALA A 55 5.05 2.90 -7.86
CA ALA A 55 6.30 2.15 -7.75
C ALA A 55 7.20 2.38 -8.96
N LEU A 56 6.64 2.32 -10.18
CA LEU A 56 7.36 2.56 -11.42
C LEU A 56 7.92 3.98 -11.48
N TRP A 57 7.11 4.97 -11.12
CA TRP A 57 7.51 6.37 -11.10
C TRP A 57 8.64 6.62 -10.11
N VAL A 58 8.50 6.19 -8.84
CA VAL A 58 9.52 6.41 -7.79
C VAL A 58 10.82 5.69 -8.11
N VAL A 59 10.74 4.46 -8.61
CA VAL A 59 11.91 3.70 -9.06
C VAL A 59 12.73 4.47 -10.08
N ARG A 60 12.06 5.10 -11.05
CA ARG A 60 12.71 5.89 -12.11
C ARG A 60 13.24 7.19 -11.54
N LEU A 61 12.45 7.89 -10.75
CA LEU A 61 12.79 9.16 -10.12
C LEU A 61 14.06 9.05 -9.25
N VAL A 62 14.16 8.01 -8.44
CA VAL A 62 15.27 7.79 -7.49
C VAL A 62 16.35 6.85 -8.06
N SER A 63 16.17 6.40 -9.31
CA SER A 63 17.08 5.47 -10.00
C SER A 63 17.42 4.22 -9.17
N VAL A 64 16.39 3.61 -8.57
CA VAL A 64 16.56 2.40 -7.76
C VAL A 64 17.07 1.26 -8.66
N PRO A 65 18.21 0.62 -8.34
CA PRO A 65 18.81 -0.38 -9.22
C PRO A 65 17.85 -1.49 -9.62
N ALA A 66 17.94 -1.96 -10.87
CA ALA A 66 17.17 -3.09 -11.39
C ALA A 66 17.72 -4.43 -10.90
N ARG A 67 17.79 -4.60 -9.57
CA ARG A 67 18.23 -5.82 -8.88
C ARG A 67 17.24 -6.18 -7.80
N LEU A 68 17.07 -7.46 -7.53
CA LEU A 68 16.06 -7.96 -6.59
C LEU A 68 16.22 -7.36 -5.19
N ALA A 69 17.43 -7.43 -4.61
CA ALA A 69 17.67 -6.98 -3.23
C ALA A 69 17.32 -5.50 -2.98
N PRO A 70 17.77 -4.51 -3.78
CA PRO A 70 17.33 -3.12 -3.64
C PRO A 70 15.82 -2.92 -3.75
N ARG A 71 15.13 -3.65 -4.63
CA ARG A 71 13.68 -3.53 -4.80
C ARG A 71 12.90 -4.09 -3.61
N LEU A 72 13.33 -5.24 -3.10
CA LEU A 72 12.77 -5.79 -1.86
C LEU A 72 13.04 -4.88 -0.67
N ALA A 73 14.23 -4.29 -0.57
CA ALA A 73 14.55 -3.35 0.52
C ALA A 73 13.66 -2.10 0.48
N MET A 74 13.42 -1.53 -0.71
CA MET A 74 12.47 -0.42 -0.89
C MET A 74 11.06 -0.82 -0.45
N GLY A 75 10.57 -1.97 -0.93
CA GLY A 75 9.23 -2.47 -0.62
C GLY A 75 9.02 -2.79 0.86
N ALA A 76 9.98 -3.47 1.50
CA ALA A 76 9.94 -3.79 2.92
C ALA A 76 9.97 -2.53 3.80
N ALA A 77 10.84 -1.57 3.48
CA ALA A 77 10.86 -0.28 4.17
C ALA A 77 9.53 0.46 3.98
N ALA A 78 8.96 0.44 2.77
CA ALA A 78 7.69 1.08 2.47
C ALA A 78 6.53 0.46 3.26
N PHE A 79 6.52 -0.86 3.41
CA PHE A 79 5.55 -1.59 4.23
C PHE A 79 5.63 -1.18 5.70
N VAL A 80 6.83 -1.11 6.28
CA VAL A 80 7.00 -0.66 7.68
C VAL A 80 6.49 0.77 7.87
N VAL A 81 6.83 1.68 6.95
CA VAL A 81 6.34 3.07 6.99
C VAL A 81 4.81 3.11 6.85
N LEU A 82 4.23 2.26 5.99
CA LEU A 82 2.79 2.19 5.79
C LEU A 82 2.06 1.73 7.06
N GLN A 83 2.53 0.65 7.70
CA GLN A 83 1.97 0.18 8.96
C GLN A 83 2.05 1.26 10.04
N ALA A 84 3.18 1.97 10.14
CA ALA A 84 3.33 3.07 11.08
C ALA A 84 2.34 4.21 10.79
N ALA A 85 2.13 4.56 9.52
CA ALA A 85 1.16 5.57 9.10
C ALA A 85 -0.28 5.16 9.43
N GLU A 86 -0.65 3.90 9.23
CA GLU A 86 -1.99 3.38 9.56
C GLU A 86 -2.24 3.35 11.07
N VAL A 87 -1.26 2.92 11.86
CA VAL A 87 -1.35 2.97 13.33
C VAL A 87 -1.47 4.42 13.79
N ALA A 88 -0.67 5.34 13.24
CA ALA A 88 -0.74 6.76 13.57
C ALA A 88 -2.09 7.38 13.20
N LEU A 89 -2.62 7.09 12.01
CA LEU A 89 -3.95 7.53 11.58
C LEU A 89 -5.03 6.97 12.53
N SER A 90 -4.98 5.68 12.83
CA SER A 90 -5.95 5.01 13.69
C SER A 90 -5.97 5.57 15.12
N THR A 91 -4.79 5.87 15.67
CA THR A 91 -4.64 6.24 17.08
C THR A 91 -4.70 7.74 17.31
N LEU A 92 -3.99 8.52 16.49
CA LEU A 92 -3.85 9.96 16.67
C LEU A 92 -4.99 10.76 16.02
N ILE A 93 -5.53 10.28 14.91
CA ILE A 93 -6.57 11.01 14.15
C ILE A 93 -7.95 10.43 14.45
N LEU A 94 -8.10 9.11 14.43
CA LEU A 94 -9.39 8.45 14.66
C LEU A 94 -9.66 8.09 16.13
N GLY A 95 -8.70 8.33 17.03
CA GLY A 95 -8.87 8.15 18.48
C GLY A 95 -9.02 6.70 18.96
N ARG A 96 -8.68 5.70 18.15
CA ARG A 96 -8.74 4.28 18.54
C ARG A 96 -7.52 3.89 19.36
N SER A 97 -7.69 3.03 20.35
CA SER A 97 -6.58 2.42 21.10
C SER A 97 -5.78 1.44 20.23
N LEU A 98 -4.53 1.16 20.64
CA LEU A 98 -3.71 0.14 19.97
C LEU A 98 -4.36 -1.25 20.04
N ALA A 99 -5.04 -1.54 21.15
CA ALA A 99 -5.77 -2.79 21.36
C ALA A 99 -6.93 -2.92 20.37
N GLU A 100 -7.73 -1.89 20.16
CA GLU A 100 -8.79 -1.86 19.13
C GLU A 100 -8.20 -1.94 17.71
N HIS A 101 -7.08 -1.26 17.48
CA HIS A 101 -6.35 -1.38 16.23
C HIS A 101 -5.86 -2.80 15.97
N TRP A 102 -5.62 -3.65 16.97
CA TRP A 102 -5.20 -5.03 16.74
C TRP A 102 -6.32 -6.07 16.91
N ALA A 103 -7.35 -5.80 17.71
CA ALA A 103 -8.47 -6.72 17.96
C ALA A 103 -9.26 -7.06 16.70
N ALA A 104 -9.38 -6.13 15.75
CA ALA A 104 -10.03 -6.38 14.47
C ALA A 104 -9.18 -7.23 13.46
N ILE A 105 -8.03 -7.82 13.84
CA ILE A 105 -7.10 -8.49 12.87
C ILE A 105 -7.81 -9.67 12.22
N VAL A 106 -8.78 -10.24 12.94
CA VAL A 106 -9.53 -11.43 12.53
C VAL A 106 -10.69 -11.09 11.58
N SER A 107 -10.92 -9.82 11.23
CA SER A 107 -11.95 -9.47 10.25
C SER A 107 -11.49 -9.78 8.82
N ALA A 108 -12.43 -10.22 7.97
CA ALA A 108 -12.15 -10.53 6.57
C ALA A 108 -11.65 -9.30 5.80
N GLU A 109 -12.14 -8.10 6.12
CA GLU A 109 -11.66 -6.87 5.47
C GLU A 109 -10.19 -6.59 5.79
N ARG A 110 -9.76 -6.85 7.03
CA ARG A 110 -8.39 -6.61 7.46
C ARG A 110 -7.40 -7.59 6.84
N LEU A 111 -7.80 -8.85 6.67
CA LEU A 111 -6.99 -9.82 5.93
C LEU A 111 -6.85 -9.44 4.45
N ALA A 112 -7.93 -8.97 3.82
CA ALA A 112 -7.86 -8.47 2.44
C ALA A 112 -6.94 -7.24 2.32
N GLY A 113 -7.02 -6.31 3.28
CA GLY A 113 -6.13 -5.16 3.37
C GLY A 113 -4.65 -5.57 3.51
N LEU A 114 -4.34 -6.46 4.45
CA LEU A 114 -2.98 -6.99 4.66
C LEU A 114 -2.44 -7.70 3.41
N ALA A 115 -3.27 -8.48 2.72
CA ALA A 115 -2.90 -9.13 1.48
C ALA A 115 -2.57 -8.09 0.39
N ALA A 116 -3.39 -7.05 0.24
CA ALA A 116 -3.12 -5.96 -0.70
C ALA A 116 -1.82 -5.21 -0.34
N GLN A 117 -1.55 -4.96 0.95
CA GLN A 117 -0.32 -4.34 1.43
C GLN A 117 0.92 -5.21 1.17
N ALA A 118 0.79 -6.54 1.28
CA ALA A 118 1.88 -7.45 0.92
C ALA A 118 2.20 -7.37 -0.58
N VAL A 119 1.18 -7.29 -1.44
CA VAL A 119 1.38 -7.08 -2.89
C VAL A 119 1.98 -5.70 -3.18
N PHE A 120 1.52 -4.65 -2.49
CA PHE A 120 2.14 -3.32 -2.54
C PHE A 120 3.63 -3.37 -2.18
N ALA A 121 3.99 -4.06 -1.10
CA ALA A 121 5.39 -4.22 -0.68
C ALA A 121 6.22 -5.00 -1.72
N ALA A 122 5.63 -5.99 -2.39
CA ALA A 122 6.28 -6.75 -3.44
C ALA A 122 6.39 -5.98 -4.77
N MET A 123 5.58 -4.94 -4.98
CA MET A 123 5.42 -4.26 -6.27
C MET A 123 6.74 -3.78 -6.90
N PRO A 124 7.66 -3.13 -6.17
CA PRO A 124 8.94 -2.71 -6.74
C PRO A 124 9.79 -3.86 -7.29
N ALA A 125 9.65 -5.06 -6.71
CA ALA A 125 10.34 -6.27 -7.17
C ALA A 125 9.61 -6.93 -8.34
N LEU A 126 8.26 -6.93 -8.33
CA LEU A 126 7.44 -7.41 -9.45
C LEU A 126 7.72 -6.64 -10.75
N LEU A 127 8.09 -5.36 -10.67
CA LEU A 127 8.54 -4.58 -11.83
C LEU A 127 9.73 -5.20 -12.58
N LEU A 128 10.56 -6.02 -11.92
CA LEU A 128 11.69 -6.71 -12.56
C LEU A 128 11.23 -7.82 -13.52
N ILE A 129 10.01 -8.33 -13.36
CA ILE A 129 9.44 -9.38 -14.23
C ILE A 129 9.02 -8.76 -15.57
N GLY A 130 8.31 -7.62 -15.54
CA GLY A 130 7.80 -6.95 -16.73
C GLY A 130 8.84 -6.18 -17.55
N SER A 131 10.03 -5.93 -16.99
CA SER A 131 11.15 -5.26 -17.67
C SER A 131 12.07 -6.23 -18.43
N ARG A 132 11.82 -7.54 -18.34
CA ARG A 132 12.37 -8.53 -19.27
C ARG A 132 11.53 -8.56 -20.55
N ARG A 133 11.64 -7.51 -21.38
CA ARG A 133 11.25 -7.63 -22.80
C ARG A 133 12.54 -7.81 -23.61
N PRO A 134 12.63 -8.84 -24.46
CA PRO A 134 13.77 -9.04 -25.36
C PRO A 134 13.91 -7.88 -26.35
#